data_AF-A0A075I1D5-F1
#
_entry.id   AF-A0A075I1D5-F1
#
_cell.length_a   1.000
_cell.length_b   1.000
_cell.length_c   1.000
_cell.angle_alpha   90.00
_cell.angle_beta   90.00
_cell.angle_gamma   90.00
#
_symmetry.space_group_name_H-M   'P 1'
#
loop_
_entity.id
_entity.type
_entity.pdbx_description
1 polymer ?
#
loop_
_entity_poly.entity_id
_entity_poly.type
_entity_poly.pdbx_seq_one_letter_code
_entity_poly.pdbx_strand_id
1 'polypeptide(L)' 'MKPVIIVSTFPSKQSVTSIAKLLVKKKLVACVNITKISSVYTWEKKIENRDEYLALFKTTKKINQY' A
#
# COMPACT_ATOMS: atom_id res chain seq x y z
N MET A 1 4.84 17.26 12.56
CA MET A 1 4.44 15.87 12.24
C MET A 1 5.42 15.31 11.22
N LYS A 2 5.96 14.10 11.42
CA LYS A 2 6.98 13.52 10.52
C LYS A 2 6.29 12.76 9.37
N PRO A 3 6.53 13.08 8.08
CA PRO A 3 5.94 12.35 6.97
C PRO A 3 6.49 10.93 6.90
N VAL A 4 5.63 9.97 6.54
CA VAL A 4 5.99 8.58 6.32
C VAL A 4 5.24 8.03 5.09
N ILE A 5 5.88 7.11 4.38
CA ILE A 5 5.27 6.36 3.29
C ILE A 5 5.18 4.91 3.73
N ILE A 6 3.97 4.36 3.71
CA ILE A 6 3.73 2.92 3.89
C ILE A 6 3.61 2.32 2.49
N VAL A 7 4.30 1.21 2.27
CA VAL A 7 4.33 0.49 0.99
C VAL A 7 3.65 -0.86 1.18
N SER A 8 2.73 -1.20 0.28
CA SER A 8 2.09 -2.52 0.25
C SER A 8 1.71 -2.88 -1.17
N THR A 9 1.57 -4.18 -1.44
CA THR A 9 1.01 -4.69 -2.70
C THR A 9 -0.41 -5.21 -2.50
N PHE A 10 -1.16 -5.30 -3.60
CA PHE A 10 -2.53 -5.78 -3.64
C PHE A 10 -2.75 -6.65 -4.88
N PRO A 11 -3.59 -7.70 -4.81
CA PRO A 11 -3.78 -8.64 -5.91
C PRO A 11 -4.64 -8.07 -7.06
N SER A 12 -5.31 -6.92 -6.89
CA SER A 12 -6.18 -6.35 -7.91
C SER A 12 -6.34 -4.84 -7.79
N LYS A 13 -6.62 -4.16 -8.91
CA LYS A 13 -6.91 -2.71 -8.92
C LYS A 13 -8.12 -2.38 -8.05
N GLN A 14 -9.13 -3.25 -8.04
CA GLN A 14 -10.36 -3.08 -7.26
C GLN A 14 -10.07 -3.09 -5.76
N SER A 15 -9.30 -4.07 -5.27
CA SER A 15 -8.98 -4.19 -3.84
C SER A 15 -8.20 -2.98 -3.31
N VAL A 16 -7.13 -2.57 -4.01
CA VAL A 16 -6.35 -1.38 -3.62
C VAL A 16 -7.17 -0.09 -3.71
N THR A 17 -8.01 0.06 -4.74
CA THR A 17 -8.83 1.27 -4.90
C THR A 17 -9.86 1.42 -3.78
N SER A 18 -10.50 0.31 -3.38
CA SER A 18 -11.48 0.29 -2.28
C SER A 18 -10.83 0.66 -0.95
N ILE A 19 -9.65 0.09 -0.62
CA ILE A 19 -8.91 0.42 0.60
C ILE A 19 -8.40 1.86 0.57
N ALA A 20 -7.83 2.32 -0.55
CA ALA A 20 -7.35 3.68 -0.69
C ALA A 20 -8.45 4.72 -0.42
N LYS A 21 -9.64 4.53 -1.02
CA LYS A 21 -10.80 5.40 -0.79
C LYS A 21 -11.25 5.41 0.68
N LEU A 22 -11.30 4.24 1.31
CA LEU A 22 -11.69 4.11 2.71
C LEU A 22 -10.71 4.84 3.64
N LEU A 23 -9.40 4.65 3.44
CA LEU A 23 -8.37 5.25 4.30
C LEU A 23 -8.29 6.77 4.14
N VAL A 24 -8.46 7.27 2.90
CA VAL A 24 -8.54 8.73 2.65
C VAL A 24 -9.81 9.30 3.28
N LYS A 25 -10.97 8.65 3.13
CA LYS A 25 -12.24 9.07 3.77
C LYS A 25 -12.12 9.14 5.29
N LYS A 26 -11.40 8.18 5.90
CA LYS A 26 -11.14 8.16 7.35
C LYS A 26 -10.01 9.10 7.80
N LYS A 27 -9.40 9.87 6.88
CA LYS A 27 -8.26 10.76 7.15
C LYS A 27 -7.04 10.06 7.78
N LEU A 28 -6.87 8.76 7.53
CA LEU A 28 -5.71 7.98 8.01
C LEU A 28 -4.51 8.15 7.09
N VAL A 29 -4.76 8.42 5.80
CA VAL A 29 -3.76 8.74 4.79
C VAL A 29 -4.23 9.97 4.01
N ALA A 30 -3.29 10.80 3.57
CA ALA A 30 -3.62 11.99 2.78
C ALA A 30 -3.80 11.63 1.30
N CYS A 31 -3.03 10.66 0.79
CA CYS A 31 -3.04 10.26 -0.62
C CYS A 31 -2.50 8.83 -0.76
N VAL A 32 -2.89 8.14 -1.83
CA VAL A 32 -2.34 6.84 -2.23
C VAL A 32 -1.99 6.89 -3.72
N ASN A 33 -0.75 6.55 -4.09
CA ASN A 33 -0.39 6.29 -5.48
C ASN A 33 -0.45 4.80 -5.75
N ILE A 34 -1.00 4.42 -6.91
CA ILE A 34 -1.26 3.03 -7.29
C ILE A 34 -0.65 2.81 -8.67
N THR A 35 0.19 1.78 -8.82
CA THR A 35 0.75 1.38 -10.12
C THR A 35 0.74 -0.14 -10.27
N LYS A 36 0.58 -0.64 -11.50
CA LYS A 36 0.70 -2.08 -11.79
C LYS A 36 2.18 -2.46 -11.77
N ILE A 37 2.49 -3.60 -11.16
CA ILE A 37 3.83 -4.17 -11.08
C ILE A 37 3.80 -5.68 -11.31
N SER A 38 4.96 -6.28 -11.49
CA SER A 38 5.20 -7.72 -11.37
C SER A 38 6.07 -7.96 -10.13
N SER A 39 5.63 -8.87 -9.27
CA SER A 39 6.30 -9.26 -8.02
C SER A 39 6.89 -10.65 -8.19
N VAL A 40 8.20 -10.78 -7.99
CA VAL A 40 8.94 -12.05 -8.01
C VAL A 40 9.39 -12.39 -6.60
N TYR A 41 8.99 -13.56 -6.09
CA TYR A 41 9.27 -13.97 -4.71
C TYR A 41 9.26 -15.50 -4.56
N THR A 42 9.73 -15.99 -3.41
CA THR A 42 9.66 -17.42 -3.09
C THR A 42 8.41 -17.72 -2.26
N TRP A 43 7.62 -18.68 -2.70
CA TRP A 43 6.48 -19.23 -1.96
C TRP A 43 6.48 -20.76 -2.11
N GLU A 44 6.26 -21.50 -1.02
CA GLU A 44 6.25 -22.97 -1.04
C GLU A 44 7.45 -23.61 -1.77
N LYS A 45 8.66 -23.04 -1.56
CA LYS A 45 9.93 -23.45 -2.19
C LYS A 45 9.96 -23.29 -3.73
N LYS A 46 9.01 -22.56 -4.32
CA LYS A 46 8.98 -22.23 -5.75
C LYS A 46 9.14 -20.73 -5.94
N ILE A 47 9.75 -20.36 -7.07
CA ILE A 47 9.80 -18.96 -7.51
C ILE A 47 8.47 -18.64 -8.19
N GLU A 48 7.75 -17.69 -7.61
CA GLU A 48 6.50 -17.16 -8.13
C GLU A 48 6.77 -15.84 -8.86
N ASN A 49 5.99 -15.56 -9.90
CA ASN A 49 5.91 -14.26 -10.55
C ASN A 49 4.43 -13.91 -10.68
N ARG A 50 3.99 -12.83 -10.00
CA ARG A 50 2.59 -12.40 -10.02
C ARG A 50 2.44 -10.94 -10.38
N ASP A 51 1.42 -10.66 -11.19
CA ASP A 51 0.92 -9.31 -11.40
C ASP A 51 0.26 -8.80 -10.12
N GLU A 52 0.72 -7.65 -9.63
CA GLU A 52 0.19 -6.99 -8.45
C GLU A 52 0.02 -5.48 -8.67
N TYR A 53 -0.59 -4.82 -7.71
CA TYR A 53 -0.67 -3.36 -7.65
C TYR A 53 0.11 -2.85 -6.45
N LEU A 54 1.16 -2.07 -6.71
CA LEU A 54 1.92 -1.37 -5.68
C LEU A 54 1.15 -0.13 -5.22
N ALA A 55 1.01 0.02 -3.92
CA ALA A 55 0.38 1.16 -3.28
C ALA A 55 1.38 1.90 -2.37
N LEU A 56 1.52 3.20 -2.60
CA LEU A 56 2.30 4.11 -1.75
C LEU A 56 1.35 4.99 -0.95
N PHE A 57 1.15 4.67 0.33
CA PHE A 57 0.28 5.40 1.24
C PHE A 57 1.06 6.52 1.92
N LYS A 58 0.67 7.77 1.67
CA LYS A 58 1.34 8.96 2.22
C LYS A 58 0.59 9.42 3.47
N THR A 59 1.25 9.35 4.61
CA THR A 59 0.69 9.78 5.91
C THR A 59 1.77 10.42 6.78
N THR A 60 1.45 10.67 8.04
CA THR A 60 2.39 11.19 9.02
C THR A 60 2.45 10.25 10.20
N LYS A 61 3.65 10.06 10.75
CA LYS A 61 3.80 9.41 12.05
C LYS A 61 3.21 10.35 13.09
N LYS A 62 2.14 9.91 13.76
CA LYS A 62 1.74 10.52 15.04
C LYS A 62 2.92 10.30 15.99
N ILE A 63 3.57 11.39 16.40
CA ILE A 63 4.49 11.34 17.55
C ILE A 63 3.56 11.36 18.76
N ASN A 64 3.21 10.20 19.29
CA ASN A 64 2.69 10.15 20.65
C ASN A 64 3.87 10.56 21.54
N GLN A 65 3.81 11.78 22.09
CA GLN A 65 4.61 12.16 23.25
C GLN A 65 4.10 11.30 24.41
N TYR A 66 4.88 10.29 24.79
CA TYR A 66 4.88 9.77 26.15
C TYR A 66 5.92 10.57 26.92
#